data_AF-K1T600-F1
#
_entry.id   AF-K1T600-F1
#
_cell.length_a   1.000
_cell.length_b   1.000
_cell.length_c   1.000
_cell.angle_alpha   90.00
_cell.angle_beta   90.00
_cell.angle_gamma   90.00
#
_symmetry.space_group_name_H-M   'P 1'
#
loop_
_entity.id
_entity.type
_entity.pdbx_description
1 polymer ?
#
loop_
_entity_poly.entity_id
_entity_poly.type
_entity_poly.pdbx_seq_one_letter_code
_entity_poly.pdbx_strand_id
1 'polypeptide(L)'
;SGKYIDVAGSSKQNGATVDQWEYHGGNNQQWVIRDAGNGYYYIISKCNGLYLTVDNGKIVTSKLNNSSSQKFKLTVPTAMKGTKTLEDGTYTIASVANTRLVIDIPHSSKDNGEKIELWKNGKTANQKFNIKYVGDGYYTITATHANTSIELANGTTIIGTKITQYANNGYDAQKWIIKEAGNGEYYIISKNSELYMTVENEEVKEGANLTIQNYSGRVAQKFTITDSKIVVDIDDNKYPGYKATLEKLLASHPNWNVKFLYTGLKFDSAVAGEA
;
A
#
# COMPACT_ATOMS: atom_id res chain seq x y z
N SER A 1 -3.58 -0.75 19.43
CA SER A 1 -3.85 -0.25 20.80
C SER A 1 -3.58 -1.28 21.90
N GLY A 2 -3.53 -2.60 21.63
CA GLY A 2 -3.25 -3.62 22.67
C GLY A 2 -4.36 -3.78 23.73
N LYS A 3 -5.47 -3.05 23.57
CA LYS A 3 -6.64 -3.05 24.45
C LYS A 3 -7.66 -4.10 24.02
N TYR A 4 -8.53 -4.48 24.95
CA TYR A 4 -9.50 -5.55 24.80
C TYR A 4 -10.91 -5.00 24.87
N ILE A 5 -11.84 -5.70 24.20
CA ILE A 5 -13.27 -5.37 24.23
C ILE A 5 -13.82 -5.58 25.65
N ASP A 6 -14.34 -4.52 26.25
CA ASP A 6 -14.69 -4.47 27.67
C ASP A 6 -16.11 -3.89 27.87
N VAL A 7 -16.93 -4.54 28.68
CA VAL A 7 -18.20 -3.96 29.15
C VAL A 7 -17.90 -2.92 30.23
N ALA A 8 -18.08 -1.65 29.89
CA ALA A 8 -17.69 -0.51 30.72
C ALA A 8 -18.19 -0.65 32.17
N GLY A 9 -17.24 -0.56 33.11
CA GLY A 9 -17.51 -0.66 34.55
C GLY A 9 -18.09 -2.00 35.00
N SER A 10 -17.96 -3.08 34.22
CA SER A 10 -18.62 -4.37 34.48
C SER A 10 -20.13 -4.28 34.65
N SER A 11 -20.76 -3.30 33.98
CA SER A 11 -22.17 -3.00 34.16
C SER A 11 -23.06 -4.21 33.82
N LYS A 12 -24.06 -4.45 34.68
CA LYS A 12 -25.10 -5.48 34.49
C LYS A 12 -26.34 -4.94 33.79
N GLN A 13 -26.36 -3.65 33.46
CA GLN A 13 -27.53 -2.99 32.90
C GLN A 13 -27.69 -3.31 31.41
N ASN A 14 -28.96 -3.39 30.98
CA ASN A 14 -29.28 -3.42 29.56
C ASN A 14 -28.90 -2.09 28.90
N GLY A 15 -28.18 -2.15 27.78
CA GLY A 15 -27.64 -0.97 27.10
C GLY A 15 -26.27 -0.54 27.64
N ALA A 16 -25.58 -1.37 28.44
CA ALA A 16 -24.23 -1.05 28.90
C ALA A 16 -23.28 -0.86 27.72
N THR A 17 -22.57 0.26 27.70
CA THR A 17 -21.56 0.59 26.69
C THR A 17 -20.42 -0.44 26.69
N VAL A 18 -19.90 -0.71 25.50
CA VAL A 18 -18.69 -1.52 25.31
C VAL A 18 -17.58 -0.63 24.78
N ASP A 19 -16.42 -0.67 25.43
CA ASP A 19 -15.25 0.12 25.10
C ASP A 19 -14.00 -0.74 24.89
N GLN A 20 -12.85 -0.09 24.73
CA GLN A 20 -11.55 -0.74 24.70
C GLN A 20 -10.80 -0.41 25.99
N TRP A 21 -10.45 -1.43 26.76
CA TRP A 21 -9.77 -1.26 28.04
C TRP A 21 -8.49 -2.11 28.15
N GLU A 22 -7.63 -1.78 29.11
CA GLU A 22 -6.45 -2.59 29.43
C GLU A 22 -6.89 -3.98 29.89
N TYR A 23 -6.15 -5.00 29.46
CA TYR A 23 -6.46 -6.37 29.84
C TYR A 23 -6.29 -6.59 31.35
N HIS A 24 -7.32 -7.11 32.00
CA HIS A 24 -7.29 -7.53 33.39
C HIS A 24 -7.95 -8.91 33.62
N GLY A 25 -8.48 -9.53 32.56
CA GLY A 25 -9.03 -10.89 32.61
C GLY A 25 -10.40 -11.01 33.29
N GLY A 26 -11.01 -9.91 33.72
CA GLY A 26 -12.34 -9.89 34.33
C GLY A 26 -13.45 -10.39 33.39
N ASN A 27 -14.59 -10.81 33.97
CA ASN A 27 -15.70 -11.35 33.18
C ASN A 27 -16.27 -10.34 32.16
N ASN A 28 -16.08 -9.03 32.36
CA ASN A 28 -16.41 -7.96 31.41
C ASN A 28 -15.54 -7.93 30.15
N GLN A 29 -14.43 -8.67 30.13
CA GLN A 29 -13.56 -8.86 28.96
C GLN A 29 -13.69 -10.26 28.34
N GLN A 30 -14.57 -11.10 28.88
CA GLN A 30 -14.79 -12.46 28.41
C GLN A 30 -16.13 -12.57 27.70
N TRP A 31 -16.13 -13.26 26.56
CA TRP A 31 -17.27 -13.34 25.65
C TRP A 31 -17.53 -14.78 25.25
N VAL A 32 -18.79 -15.18 25.25
CA VAL A 32 -19.26 -16.46 24.72
C VAL A 32 -19.71 -16.24 23.28
N ILE A 33 -19.17 -17.03 22.36
CA ILE A 33 -19.55 -17.02 20.95
C ILE A 33 -20.54 -18.16 20.72
N ARG A 34 -21.74 -17.83 20.23
CA ARG A 34 -22.79 -18.81 19.95
C ARG A 34 -23.29 -18.66 18.52
N ASP A 35 -23.44 -19.78 17.81
CA ASP A 35 -24.00 -19.77 16.45
C ASP A 35 -25.40 -19.14 16.43
N ALA A 36 -25.64 -18.30 15.42
CA ALA A 36 -26.91 -17.64 15.12
C ALA A 36 -27.49 -18.07 13.77
N GLY A 37 -26.84 -19.03 13.08
CA GLY A 37 -27.19 -19.53 11.76
C GLY A 37 -26.60 -18.71 10.61
N ASN A 38 -26.53 -19.31 9.42
CA ASN A 38 -26.07 -18.67 8.17
C ASN A 38 -24.67 -18.01 8.27
N GLY A 39 -23.79 -18.55 9.12
CA GLY A 39 -22.44 -18.02 9.33
C GLY A 39 -22.37 -16.77 10.21
N TYR A 40 -23.45 -16.45 10.93
CA TYR A 40 -23.48 -15.37 11.93
C TYR A 40 -23.42 -15.95 13.35
N TYR A 41 -22.94 -15.14 14.28
CA TYR A 41 -22.75 -15.48 15.68
C TYR A 41 -23.35 -14.41 16.59
N TYR A 42 -23.90 -14.85 17.70
CA TYR A 42 -24.11 -14.03 18.88
C TYR A 42 -22.81 -13.93 19.67
N ILE A 43 -22.46 -12.73 20.12
CA ILE A 43 -21.35 -12.46 21.02
C ILE A 43 -21.96 -12.06 22.36
N ILE A 44 -21.78 -12.87 23.40
CA ILE A 44 -22.52 -12.75 24.66
C ILE A 44 -21.52 -12.44 25.78
N SER A 45 -21.73 -11.36 26.52
CA SER A 45 -20.81 -11.03 27.62
C SER A 45 -20.93 -12.04 28.75
N LYS A 46 -19.79 -12.57 29.22
CA LYS A 46 -19.74 -13.41 30.41
C LYS A 46 -20.04 -12.61 31.68
N CYS A 47 -19.92 -11.28 31.64
CA CYS A 47 -20.20 -10.41 32.77
C CYS A 47 -21.68 -10.38 33.13
N ASN A 48 -22.56 -10.22 32.14
CA ASN A 48 -23.98 -9.93 32.38
C ASN A 48 -24.95 -10.81 31.56
N GLY A 49 -24.44 -11.72 30.72
CA GLY A 49 -25.25 -12.59 29.86
C GLY A 49 -25.97 -11.88 28.72
N LEU A 50 -25.67 -10.60 28.49
CA LEU A 50 -26.27 -9.78 27.44
C LEU A 50 -25.47 -9.87 26.14
N TYR A 51 -26.15 -9.56 25.04
CA TYR A 51 -25.68 -9.74 23.67
C TYR A 51 -25.05 -8.44 23.18
N LEU A 52 -23.87 -8.53 22.60
CA LEU A 52 -23.27 -7.44 21.85
C LEU A 52 -24.30 -6.98 20.80
N THR A 53 -24.52 -5.68 20.74
CA THR A 53 -25.57 -5.07 19.92
C THR A 53 -25.05 -3.80 19.31
N VAL A 54 -25.27 -3.63 18.01
CA VAL A 54 -25.11 -2.33 17.35
C VAL A 54 -26.37 -1.51 17.60
N ASP A 55 -26.25 -0.42 18.34
CA ASP A 55 -27.35 0.49 18.67
C ASP A 55 -26.98 1.92 18.27
N ASN A 56 -27.63 2.43 17.21
CA ASN A 56 -27.41 3.79 16.69
C ASN A 56 -25.92 4.17 16.50
N GLY A 57 -25.13 3.26 15.94
CA GLY A 57 -23.70 3.46 15.68
C GLY A 57 -22.79 3.23 16.90
N LYS A 58 -23.34 2.88 18.06
CA LYS A 58 -22.59 2.47 19.25
C LYS A 58 -22.61 0.95 19.41
N ILE A 59 -21.61 0.44 20.14
CA ILE A 59 -21.58 -0.95 20.56
C ILE A 59 -21.97 -1.01 22.04
N VAL A 60 -23.04 -1.76 22.32
CA VAL A 60 -23.58 -1.96 23.67
C VAL A 60 -23.81 -3.44 23.93
N THR A 61 -24.11 -3.81 25.18
CA THR A 61 -24.70 -5.10 25.50
C THR A 61 -26.20 -4.94 25.79
N SER A 62 -27.05 -5.77 25.18
CA SER A 62 -28.50 -5.70 25.40
C SER A 62 -29.15 -7.09 25.45
N LYS A 63 -30.39 -7.17 25.94
CA LYS A 63 -31.18 -8.41 25.97
C LYS A 63 -31.39 -8.94 24.55
N LEU A 64 -31.45 -10.26 24.41
CA LEU A 64 -31.73 -10.89 23.11
C LEU A 64 -33.05 -10.35 22.54
N ASN A 65 -32.97 -9.83 21.32
CA ASN A 65 -34.12 -9.31 20.56
C ASN A 65 -34.22 -9.92 19.15
N ASN A 66 -33.35 -10.88 18.82
CA ASN A 66 -33.28 -11.60 17.55
C ASN A 66 -33.07 -10.74 16.29
N SER A 67 -32.82 -9.44 16.45
CA SER A 67 -32.54 -8.53 15.33
C SER A 67 -31.19 -8.83 14.69
N SER A 68 -31.01 -8.34 13.46
CA SER A 68 -29.74 -8.39 12.76
C SER A 68 -28.62 -7.61 13.47
N SER A 69 -28.96 -6.61 14.30
CA SER A 69 -27.95 -5.82 15.03
C SER A 69 -27.26 -6.58 16.16
N GLN A 70 -27.73 -7.79 16.48
CA GLN A 70 -27.12 -8.70 17.46
C GLN A 70 -26.35 -9.87 16.83
N LYS A 71 -26.26 -9.91 15.49
CA LYS A 71 -25.67 -11.02 14.74
C LYS A 71 -24.41 -10.55 14.03
N PHE A 72 -23.27 -11.14 14.38
CA PHE A 72 -21.95 -10.76 13.86
C PHE A 72 -21.37 -11.88 13.02
N LYS A 73 -20.83 -11.55 11.85
CA LYS A 73 -20.03 -12.50 11.08
C LYS A 73 -18.58 -12.37 11.54
N LEU A 74 -18.03 -13.46 12.07
CA LEU A 74 -16.61 -13.53 12.40
C LEU A 74 -15.88 -14.00 11.15
N THR A 75 -15.23 -13.08 10.44
CA THR A 75 -14.35 -13.42 9.32
C THR A 75 -12.91 -13.35 9.82
N VAL A 76 -12.14 -14.42 9.59
CA VAL A 76 -10.69 -14.25 9.48
C VAL A 76 -10.50 -13.35 8.26
N PRO A 77 -9.84 -12.18 8.37
CA PRO A 77 -9.43 -11.45 7.19
C PRO A 77 -8.62 -12.43 6.35
N THR A 78 -9.12 -12.82 5.18
CA THR A 78 -8.32 -13.62 4.27
C THR A 78 -7.11 -12.76 3.93
N ALA A 79 -5.91 -13.26 4.24
CA ALA A 79 -4.69 -12.53 4.00
C ALA A 79 -4.70 -12.03 2.55
N MET A 80 -4.41 -10.75 2.34
CA MET A 80 -4.43 -10.18 1.00
C MET A 80 -3.41 -10.91 0.13
N LYS A 81 -3.90 -11.58 -0.92
CA LYS A 81 -3.05 -12.31 -1.85
C LYS A 81 -2.68 -11.42 -3.03
N GLY A 82 -1.38 -11.13 -3.15
CA GLY A 82 -0.85 -10.43 -4.30
C GLY A 82 -0.66 -11.35 -5.51
N THR A 83 -0.36 -10.73 -6.65
CA THR A 83 -0.02 -11.40 -7.92
C THR A 83 1.17 -10.70 -8.57
N LYS A 84 1.78 -11.32 -9.59
CA LYS A 84 2.77 -10.63 -10.42
C LYS A 84 2.06 -9.67 -11.40
N THR A 85 1.64 -8.52 -10.88
CA THR A 85 1.00 -7.41 -11.62
C THR A 85 1.93 -6.58 -12.51
N LEU A 86 3.20 -6.43 -12.17
CA LEU A 86 4.19 -5.68 -12.94
C LEU A 86 5.40 -6.55 -13.27
N GLU A 87 6.05 -6.24 -14.38
CA GLU A 87 7.38 -6.78 -14.68
C GLU A 87 8.46 -6.09 -13.85
N ASP A 88 9.62 -6.73 -13.75
CA ASP A 88 10.78 -6.12 -13.08
C ASP A 88 11.29 -4.94 -13.92
N GLY A 89 11.55 -3.80 -13.27
CA GLY A 89 11.98 -2.60 -13.98
C GLY A 89 12.14 -1.38 -13.09
N THR A 90 12.51 -0.26 -13.73
CA THR A 90 12.62 1.04 -13.09
C THR A 90 11.36 1.84 -13.36
N TYR A 91 10.71 2.38 -12.33
CA TYR A 91 9.42 3.04 -12.44
C TYR A 91 9.41 4.42 -11.76
N THR A 92 8.50 5.28 -12.24
CA THR A 92 8.05 6.48 -11.53
C THR A 92 6.64 6.22 -11.02
N ILE A 93 6.38 6.56 -9.75
CA ILE A 93 5.10 6.32 -9.09
C ILE A 93 4.46 7.70 -8.85
N ALA A 94 3.36 8.01 -9.54
CA ALA A 94 2.68 9.29 -9.43
C ALA A 94 1.35 9.17 -8.68
N SER A 95 0.95 10.21 -7.96
CA SER A 95 -0.40 10.26 -7.38
C SER A 95 -1.45 10.37 -8.49
N VAL A 96 -2.52 9.57 -8.43
CA VAL A 96 -3.66 9.70 -9.37
C VAL A 96 -4.34 11.07 -9.23
N ALA A 97 -4.41 11.61 -8.02
CA ALA A 97 -5.04 12.90 -7.77
C ALA A 97 -4.29 14.08 -8.42
N ASN A 98 -2.98 13.97 -8.62
CA ASN A 98 -2.17 14.94 -9.37
C ASN A 98 -0.91 14.25 -9.90
N THR A 99 -0.93 13.83 -11.15
CA THR A 99 0.16 13.06 -11.79
C THR A 99 1.46 13.85 -11.97
N ARG A 100 1.47 15.16 -11.67
CA ARG A 100 2.69 15.97 -11.59
C ARG A 100 3.45 15.77 -10.28
N LEU A 101 2.82 15.16 -9.27
CA LEU A 101 3.42 14.83 -7.99
C LEU A 101 3.73 13.33 -7.94
N VAL A 102 4.98 13.01 -7.71
CA VAL A 102 5.53 11.65 -7.69
C VAL A 102 6.11 11.33 -6.33
N ILE A 103 6.18 10.04 -6.01
CA ILE A 103 6.94 9.56 -4.86
C ILE A 103 8.39 10.02 -5.00
N ASP A 104 8.91 10.65 -3.95
CA ASP A 104 10.21 11.29 -3.89
C ASP A 104 10.90 10.99 -2.56
N ILE A 105 12.22 10.86 -2.61
CA ILE A 105 13.09 10.88 -1.42
C ILE A 105 13.74 12.27 -1.34
N PRO A 106 13.40 13.06 -0.30
CA PRO A 106 13.80 14.46 -0.20
C PRO A 106 15.30 14.66 -0.38
N HIS A 107 15.67 15.67 -1.15
CA HIS A 107 17.06 16.09 -1.37
C HIS A 107 18.00 14.98 -1.87
N SER A 108 17.46 13.90 -2.46
CA SER A 108 18.24 12.70 -2.81
C SER A 108 19.01 12.11 -1.62
N SER A 109 18.47 12.26 -0.41
CA SER A 109 19.03 11.69 0.82
C SER A 109 19.28 10.19 0.66
N LYS A 110 20.35 9.70 1.28
CA LYS A 110 20.71 8.27 1.35
C LYS A 110 20.57 7.73 2.77
N ASP A 111 20.07 8.55 3.69
CA ASP A 111 20.03 8.23 5.10
C ASP A 111 18.88 7.26 5.39
N ASN A 112 19.18 6.29 6.25
CA ASN A 112 18.17 5.39 6.78
C ASN A 112 17.14 6.17 7.60
N GLY A 113 15.87 5.88 7.38
CA GLY A 113 14.77 6.55 8.05
C GLY A 113 14.33 7.87 7.40
N GLU A 114 14.96 8.31 6.31
CA GLU A 114 14.44 9.44 5.54
C GLU A 114 13.01 9.14 5.09
N LYS A 115 12.15 10.15 5.21
CA LYS A 115 10.75 10.06 4.83
C LYS A 115 10.59 9.88 3.32
N ILE A 116 9.45 9.31 2.95
CA ILE A 116 8.98 9.33 1.56
C ILE A 116 7.88 10.39 1.44
N GLU A 117 7.97 11.23 0.42
CA GLU A 117 7.01 12.30 0.18
C GLU A 117 6.49 12.33 -1.25
N LEU A 118 5.48 13.16 -1.49
CA LEU A 118 5.10 13.60 -2.83
C LEU A 118 5.85 14.87 -3.19
N TRP A 119 6.53 14.87 -4.33
CA TRP A 119 7.20 16.05 -4.85
C TRP A 119 6.93 16.24 -6.34
N LYS A 120 7.12 17.47 -6.82
CA LYS A 120 7.01 17.78 -8.25
C LYS A 120 7.95 16.87 -9.05
N ASN A 121 7.41 16.25 -10.10
CA ASN A 121 8.16 15.38 -10.99
C ASN A 121 9.26 16.17 -11.72
N GLY A 122 10.49 16.03 -11.24
CA GLY A 122 11.72 16.57 -11.81
C GLY A 122 12.47 15.54 -12.64
N LYS A 123 11.95 14.31 -12.76
CA LYS A 123 12.59 13.17 -13.46
C LYS A 123 13.97 12.79 -12.90
N THR A 124 14.23 13.13 -11.63
CA THR A 124 15.49 12.89 -10.92
C THR A 124 15.60 11.44 -10.44
N ALA A 125 16.81 10.99 -10.09
CA ALA A 125 17.03 9.61 -9.67
C ALA A 125 16.34 9.25 -8.33
N ASN A 126 16.17 10.22 -7.44
CA ASN A 126 15.41 10.06 -6.18
C ASN A 126 13.88 9.94 -6.37
N GLN A 127 13.41 10.03 -7.62
CA GLN A 127 12.01 9.83 -8.03
C GLN A 127 11.84 8.56 -8.90
N LYS A 128 12.88 7.74 -9.01
CA LYS A 128 12.91 6.50 -9.79
C LYS A 128 13.20 5.33 -8.88
N PHE A 129 12.38 4.29 -9.00
CA PHE A 129 12.42 3.12 -8.13
C PHE A 129 12.50 1.84 -8.94
N ASN A 130 13.44 0.97 -8.59
CA ASN A 130 13.44 -0.40 -9.07
C ASN A 130 12.32 -1.16 -8.36
N ILE A 131 11.32 -1.61 -9.11
CA ILE A 131 10.27 -2.50 -8.61
C ILE A 131 10.63 -3.90 -9.07
N LYS A 132 10.77 -4.82 -8.11
CA LYS A 132 11.19 -6.19 -8.37
C LYS A 132 10.25 -7.18 -7.71
N TYR A 133 9.71 -8.12 -8.48
CA TYR A 133 8.90 -9.21 -7.96
C TYR A 133 9.77 -10.20 -7.17
N VAL A 134 9.35 -10.51 -5.94
CA VAL A 134 10.11 -11.38 -5.02
C VAL A 134 9.37 -12.67 -4.65
N GLY A 135 8.32 -13.03 -5.41
CA GLY A 135 7.52 -14.22 -5.17
C GLY A 135 6.29 -13.97 -4.29
N ASP A 136 5.37 -14.94 -4.26
CA ASP A 136 4.17 -14.96 -3.43
C ASP A 136 3.24 -13.73 -3.54
N GLY A 137 3.37 -12.97 -4.63
CA GLY A 137 2.57 -11.77 -4.86
C GLY A 137 3.19 -10.47 -4.32
N TYR A 138 4.45 -10.51 -3.87
CA TYR A 138 5.14 -9.38 -3.28
C TYR A 138 6.22 -8.79 -4.16
N TYR A 139 6.50 -7.51 -3.93
CA TYR A 139 7.53 -6.71 -4.56
C TYR A 139 8.41 -6.03 -3.52
N THR A 140 9.67 -5.79 -3.87
CA THR A 140 10.49 -4.74 -3.25
C THR A 140 10.45 -3.50 -4.13
N ILE A 141 10.47 -2.32 -3.50
CA ILE A 141 10.55 -1.02 -4.17
C ILE A 141 11.84 -0.36 -3.68
N THR A 142 12.84 -0.22 -4.55
CA THR A 142 14.19 0.22 -4.18
C THR A 142 14.55 1.52 -4.88
N ALA A 143 14.97 2.54 -4.13
CA ALA A 143 15.38 3.83 -4.68
C ALA A 143 16.64 3.70 -5.53
N THR A 144 16.58 4.18 -6.79
CA THR A 144 17.70 3.99 -7.73
C THR A 144 18.96 4.78 -7.35
N HIS A 145 18.84 5.92 -6.67
CA HIS A 145 19.98 6.78 -6.30
C HIS A 145 20.72 6.33 -5.03
N ALA A 146 20.03 5.60 -4.14
CA ALA A 146 20.53 5.22 -2.83
C ALA A 146 20.68 3.70 -2.63
N ASN A 147 20.04 2.89 -3.48
CA ASN A 147 19.95 1.43 -3.32
C ASN A 147 19.35 1.00 -1.96
N THR A 148 18.42 1.81 -1.45
CA THR A 148 17.64 1.60 -0.22
C THR A 148 16.21 1.18 -0.57
N SER A 149 15.57 0.37 0.26
CA SER A 149 14.20 -0.05 0.06
C SER A 149 13.21 0.90 0.73
N ILE A 150 12.07 1.12 0.09
CA ILE A 150 10.89 1.75 0.68
C ILE A 150 10.27 0.78 1.68
N GLU A 151 10.10 1.22 2.93
CA GLU A 151 9.68 0.37 4.04
C GLU A 151 8.70 1.05 4.99
N LEU A 152 8.03 0.24 5.81
CA LEU A 152 7.35 0.74 7.00
C LEU A 152 8.36 1.08 8.09
N ALA A 153 8.35 2.33 8.57
CA ALA A 153 9.25 2.78 9.62
C ALA A 153 9.17 1.87 10.86
N ASN A 154 10.33 1.36 11.29
CA ASN A 154 10.49 0.42 12.41
C ASN A 154 9.68 -0.88 12.27
N GLY A 155 9.20 -1.23 11.06
CA GLY A 155 8.39 -2.41 10.82
C GLY A 155 7.08 -2.49 11.60
N THR A 156 6.53 -1.36 12.03
CA THR A 156 5.27 -1.35 12.79
C THR A 156 4.04 -1.49 11.87
N THR A 157 2.94 -2.01 12.40
CA THR A 157 1.70 -2.29 11.64
C THR A 157 0.56 -1.34 11.98
N ILE A 158 0.88 -0.21 12.63
CA ILE A 158 -0.09 0.73 13.16
C ILE A 158 -0.57 1.66 12.04
N ILE A 159 -1.87 1.94 11.98
CA ILE A 159 -2.45 2.94 11.07
C ILE A 159 -1.77 4.30 11.30
N GLY A 160 -1.37 4.96 10.23
CA GLY A 160 -0.63 6.22 10.26
C GLY A 160 0.89 6.05 10.36
N THR A 161 1.42 4.82 10.41
CA THR A 161 2.87 4.59 10.35
C THR A 161 3.44 5.20 9.08
N LYS A 162 4.52 5.96 9.23
CA LYS A 162 5.23 6.59 8.12
C LYS A 162 5.97 5.57 7.28
N ILE A 163 6.08 5.89 5.99
CA ILE A 163 6.88 5.14 5.03
C ILE A 163 8.21 5.88 4.86
N THR A 164 9.31 5.14 4.98
CA THR A 164 10.68 5.67 4.94
C THR A 164 11.54 4.87 3.96
N GLN A 165 12.72 5.35 3.63
CA GLN A 165 13.75 4.50 3.02
C GLN A 165 14.64 3.87 4.11
N TYR A 166 15.17 2.67 3.84
CA TYR A 166 16.15 2.04 4.71
C TYR A 166 17.03 1.07 3.92
N ALA A 167 18.21 0.74 4.47
CA ALA A 167 19.08 -0.29 3.94
C ALA A 167 18.32 -1.61 3.69
N ASN A 168 18.62 -2.28 2.57
CA ASN A 168 17.98 -3.54 2.22
C ASN A 168 18.28 -4.59 3.30
N ASN A 169 17.24 -5.11 3.95
CA ASN A 169 17.36 -6.06 5.06
C ASN A 169 16.47 -7.30 4.88
N GLY A 170 15.60 -7.32 3.85
CA GLY A 170 14.80 -8.49 3.48
C GLY A 170 13.60 -8.78 4.39
N TYR A 171 13.37 -7.96 5.41
CA TYR A 171 12.20 -8.08 6.28
C TYR A 171 10.91 -7.74 5.53
N ASP A 172 9.78 -8.22 6.07
CA ASP A 172 8.47 -8.02 5.47
C ASP A 172 8.02 -6.55 5.47
N ALA A 173 8.63 -5.71 6.30
CA ALA A 173 8.45 -4.26 6.26
C ALA A 173 8.86 -3.62 4.92
N GLN A 174 9.72 -4.28 4.13
CA GLN A 174 10.21 -3.82 2.82
C GLN A 174 9.47 -4.46 1.63
N LYS A 175 8.38 -5.19 1.90
CA LYS A 175 7.65 -5.97 0.89
C LYS A 175 6.24 -5.43 0.72
N TRP A 176 5.81 -5.32 -0.53
CA TRP A 176 4.57 -4.67 -0.92
C TRP A 176 3.80 -5.53 -1.92
N ILE A 177 2.48 -5.55 -1.82
CA ILE A 177 1.59 -5.98 -2.90
C ILE A 177 1.33 -4.75 -3.77
N ILE A 178 1.48 -4.90 -5.09
CA ILE A 178 1.01 -3.93 -6.07
C ILE A 178 -0.25 -4.51 -6.70
N LYS A 179 -1.40 -3.89 -6.47
CA LYS A 179 -2.71 -4.40 -6.87
C LYS A 179 -3.39 -3.42 -7.81
N GLU A 180 -3.91 -3.89 -8.95
CA GLU A 180 -4.69 -3.05 -9.86
C GLU A 180 -5.94 -2.50 -9.18
N ALA A 181 -6.19 -1.20 -9.39
CA ALA A 181 -7.41 -0.50 -9.03
C ALA A 181 -8.34 -0.25 -10.26
N GLY A 182 -7.91 -0.70 -11.46
CA GLY A 182 -8.54 -0.43 -12.75
C GLY A 182 -7.94 0.80 -13.44
N ASN A 183 -8.12 0.91 -14.77
CA ASN A 183 -7.71 2.08 -15.57
C ASN A 183 -6.21 2.47 -15.45
N GLY A 184 -5.31 1.51 -15.24
CA GLY A 184 -3.88 1.78 -15.05
C GLY A 184 -3.52 2.40 -13.69
N GLU A 185 -4.44 2.38 -12.74
CA GLU A 185 -4.24 2.80 -11.36
C GLU A 185 -3.90 1.59 -10.48
N TYR A 186 -3.12 1.82 -9.42
CA TYR A 186 -2.65 0.79 -8.52
C TYR A 186 -2.80 1.22 -7.06
N TYR A 187 -3.07 0.23 -6.22
CA TYR A 187 -2.85 0.27 -4.78
C TYR A 187 -1.48 -0.33 -4.47
N ILE A 188 -0.77 0.27 -3.52
CA ILE A 188 0.46 -0.28 -2.95
C ILE A 188 0.16 -0.64 -1.49
N ILE A 189 0.30 -1.90 -1.13
CA ILE A 189 -0.23 -2.46 0.12
C ILE A 189 0.91 -3.15 0.86
N SER A 190 1.10 -2.83 2.14
CA SER A 190 2.18 -3.42 2.93
C SER A 190 1.94 -4.91 3.18
N LYS A 191 2.97 -5.74 2.99
CA LYS A 191 2.94 -7.15 3.43
C LYS A 191 2.79 -7.28 4.94
N ASN A 192 3.43 -6.38 5.68
CA ASN A 192 3.54 -6.49 7.13
C ASN A 192 2.23 -6.15 7.86
N SER A 193 1.36 -5.33 7.25
CA SER A 193 0.13 -4.82 7.90
C SER A 193 -1.14 -4.98 7.09
N GLU A 194 -1.05 -5.29 5.78
CA GLU A 194 -2.19 -5.28 4.85
C GLU A 194 -2.87 -3.90 4.71
N LEU A 195 -2.20 -2.84 5.15
CA LEU A 195 -2.66 -1.47 5.02
C LEU A 195 -2.12 -0.81 3.75
N TYR A 196 -2.84 0.20 3.27
CA TYR A 196 -2.64 0.85 1.98
C TYR A 196 -1.73 2.07 2.13
N MET A 197 -0.71 2.16 1.28
CA MET A 197 0.06 3.39 1.09
C MET A 197 -0.91 4.53 0.74
N THR A 198 -0.86 5.59 1.54
CA THR A 198 -1.80 6.70 1.49
C THR A 198 -1.07 8.00 1.71
N VAL A 199 -1.39 9.02 0.91
CA VAL A 199 -0.94 10.39 1.15
C VAL A 199 -1.48 10.86 2.50
N GLU A 200 -0.59 11.28 3.39
CA GLU A 200 -0.93 11.67 4.77
C GLU A 200 -2.04 12.72 4.79
N ASN A 201 -3.04 12.51 5.66
CA ASN A 201 -4.25 13.34 5.77
C ASN A 201 -5.07 13.49 4.48
N GLU A 202 -4.81 12.68 3.45
CA GLU A 202 -5.40 12.80 2.11
C GLU A 202 -5.11 14.16 1.42
N GLU A 203 -4.08 14.88 1.88
CA GLU A 203 -3.71 16.19 1.35
C GLU A 203 -2.64 16.07 0.26
N VAL A 204 -3.06 15.96 -1.00
CA VAL A 204 -2.16 15.81 -2.15
C VAL A 204 -1.51 17.15 -2.52
N LYS A 205 -0.33 17.41 -1.94
CA LYS A 205 0.50 18.61 -2.16
C LYS A 205 1.99 18.26 -2.12
N GLU A 206 2.84 19.18 -2.60
CA GLU A 206 4.30 19.04 -2.47
C GLU A 206 4.71 18.93 -0.99
N GLY A 207 5.61 18.01 -0.70
CA GLY A 207 6.09 17.71 0.65
C GLY A 207 5.16 16.84 1.50
N ALA A 208 4.00 16.43 0.98
CA ALA A 208 3.08 15.54 1.70
C ALA A 208 3.72 14.17 1.93
N ASN A 209 3.71 13.69 3.17
CA ASN A 209 4.30 12.39 3.52
C ASN A 209 3.40 11.23 3.06
N LEU A 210 3.98 10.03 3.01
CA LEU A 210 3.25 8.78 2.79
C LEU A 210 3.14 8.00 4.11
N THR A 211 1.95 7.48 4.38
CA THR A 211 1.65 6.62 5.54
C THR A 211 0.90 5.37 5.10
N ILE A 212 0.70 4.42 6.01
CA ILE A 212 -0.25 3.31 5.80
C ILE A 212 -1.60 3.57 6.47
N GLN A 213 -2.71 3.32 5.76
CA GLN A 213 -4.06 3.52 6.25
C GLN A 213 -4.97 2.33 5.89
N ASN A 214 -6.14 2.25 6.54
CA ASN A 214 -7.20 1.34 6.09
C ASN A 214 -7.60 1.65 4.64
N TYR A 215 -8.11 0.65 3.93
CA TYR A 215 -8.71 0.87 2.63
C TYR A 215 -9.85 1.91 2.72
N SER A 216 -9.73 2.99 1.95
CA SER A 216 -10.78 3.99 1.76
C SER A 216 -11.28 4.04 0.32
N GLY A 217 -10.50 3.50 -0.63
CA GLY A 217 -10.80 3.56 -2.07
C GLY A 217 -10.62 4.95 -2.69
N ARG A 218 -10.23 5.94 -1.88
CA ARG A 218 -10.07 7.33 -2.31
C ARG A 218 -8.81 7.53 -3.15
N VAL A 219 -8.79 8.62 -3.92
CA VAL A 219 -7.68 8.96 -4.83
C VAL A 219 -6.34 9.15 -4.12
N ALA A 220 -6.33 9.49 -2.83
CA ALA A 220 -5.11 9.58 -2.02
C ALA A 220 -4.41 8.22 -1.77
N GLN A 221 -5.05 7.09 -2.11
CA GLN A 221 -4.49 5.74 -2.03
C GLN A 221 -4.12 5.15 -3.39
N LYS A 222 -4.33 5.91 -4.47
CA LYS A 222 -4.20 5.42 -5.84
C LYS A 222 -3.02 6.08 -6.53
N PHE A 223 -2.23 5.25 -7.19
CA PHE A 223 -1.02 5.67 -7.89
C PHE A 223 -1.03 5.18 -9.33
N THR A 224 -0.44 5.94 -10.24
CA THR A 224 0.00 5.41 -11.53
C THR A 224 1.45 4.96 -11.38
N ILE A 225 1.78 3.82 -11.99
CA ILE A 225 3.13 3.27 -11.97
C ILE A 225 3.59 3.17 -13.43
N THR A 226 4.47 4.07 -13.83
CA THR A 226 4.90 4.21 -15.22
C THR A 226 6.35 3.77 -15.35
N ASP A 227 6.61 2.85 -16.28
CA ASP A 227 7.98 2.41 -16.60
C ASP A 227 8.82 3.64 -16.98
N SER A 228 9.93 3.83 -16.25
CA SER A 228 10.90 4.91 -16.42
C SER A 228 11.97 4.58 -17.46
N LYS A 229 11.89 3.43 -18.13
CA LYS A 229 12.59 3.21 -19.39
C LYS A 229 12.34 4.43 -20.26
N ILE A 230 13.43 5.06 -20.68
CA ILE A 230 13.40 6.21 -21.56
C ILE A 230 12.81 5.72 -22.88
N VAL A 231 11.50 5.78 -23.03
CA VAL A 231 10.91 5.95 -24.36
C VAL A 231 11.21 7.40 -24.68
N VAL A 232 12.31 7.65 -25.39
CA VAL A 232 12.45 8.92 -26.08
C VAL A 232 11.16 9.09 -26.87
N ASP A 233 10.52 10.24 -26.72
CA ASP A 233 9.38 10.62 -27.55
C ASP A 233 9.93 10.84 -28.97
N ILE A 234 10.20 9.73 -29.65
CA ILE A 234 10.69 9.69 -31.01
C ILE A 234 9.45 9.94 -31.85
N ASP A 235 9.37 11.16 -32.40
CA ASP A 235 8.40 11.51 -33.41
C ASP A 235 8.58 10.57 -34.61
N ASP A 236 7.70 9.57 -34.71
CA ASP A 236 7.77 8.52 -35.72
C ASP A 236 7.50 9.08 -37.13
N ASN A 237 6.90 10.27 -37.25
CA ASN A 237 6.78 10.96 -38.53
C ASN A 237 8.13 11.51 -38.99
N LYS A 238 8.97 11.93 -38.05
CA LYS A 238 10.31 12.47 -38.33
C LYS A 238 11.38 11.39 -38.40
N TYR A 239 11.23 10.31 -37.64
CA TYR A 239 12.17 9.19 -37.56
C TYR A 239 11.43 7.83 -37.60
N PRO A 240 10.87 7.44 -38.76
CA PRO A 240 10.05 6.23 -38.87
C PRO A 240 10.81 4.96 -38.46
N GLY A 241 10.21 4.16 -37.58
CA GLY A 241 10.71 2.82 -37.22
C GLY A 241 11.73 2.81 -36.07
N TYR A 242 12.22 3.97 -35.64
CA TYR A 242 13.22 4.08 -34.57
C TYR A 242 12.60 3.69 -33.22
N LYS A 243 11.35 4.09 -32.99
CA LYS A 243 10.56 3.69 -31.82
C LYS A 243 10.41 2.17 -31.75
N ALA A 244 9.98 1.54 -32.85
CA ALA A 244 9.78 0.10 -32.91
C ALA A 244 11.09 -0.70 -32.73
N THR A 245 12.21 -0.22 -33.27
CA THR A 245 13.52 -0.84 -33.08
C THR A 245 14.00 -0.72 -31.63
N LEU A 246 13.82 0.45 -31.01
CA LEU A 246 14.14 0.65 -29.60
C LEU A 246 13.30 -0.25 -28.68
N GLU A 247 12.00 -0.37 -28.96
CA GLU A 247 11.09 -1.25 -28.22
C GLU A 247 11.52 -2.72 -28.32
N LYS A 248 11.91 -3.19 -29.52
CA LYS A 248 12.45 -4.55 -29.71
C LYS A 248 13.76 -4.76 -28.95
N LEU A 249 14.67 -3.78 -28.99
CA LEU A 249 15.96 -3.86 -28.31
C LEU A 249 15.80 -3.89 -26.78
N LEU A 250 14.91 -3.06 -26.23
CA LEU A 250 14.60 -3.05 -24.80
C LEU A 250 13.85 -4.31 -24.35
N ALA A 251 13.10 -4.95 -25.24
CA ALA A 251 12.45 -6.23 -24.98
C ALA A 251 13.46 -7.39 -24.91
N SER A 252 14.47 -7.40 -25.79
CA SER A 252 15.55 -8.41 -25.76
C SER A 252 16.60 -8.14 -24.67
N HIS A 253 16.73 -6.88 -24.24
CA HIS A 253 17.73 -6.46 -23.24
C HIS A 253 17.10 -5.60 -22.13
N PRO A 254 16.29 -6.19 -21.23
CA PRO A 254 15.47 -5.45 -20.25
C PRO A 254 16.27 -4.66 -19.20
N ASN A 255 17.56 -4.97 -19.02
CA ASN A 255 18.44 -4.32 -18.04
C ASN A 255 19.31 -3.20 -18.63
N TRP A 256 19.18 -2.91 -19.93
CA TRP A 256 19.99 -1.89 -20.58
C TRP A 256 19.47 -0.49 -20.29
N ASN A 257 20.38 0.42 -19.92
CA ASN A 257 20.12 1.84 -19.86
C ASN A 257 20.50 2.48 -21.20
N VAL A 258 19.50 2.83 -22.01
CA VAL A 258 19.74 3.47 -23.31
C VAL A 258 19.81 4.99 -23.13
N LYS A 259 20.93 5.59 -23.57
CA LYS A 259 21.12 7.05 -23.62
C LYS A 259 21.30 7.47 -25.06
N PHE A 260 20.40 8.29 -25.58
CA PHE A 260 20.58 8.92 -26.87
C PHE A 260 21.55 10.08 -26.73
N LEU A 261 22.76 9.91 -27.26
CA LEU A 261 23.70 11.00 -27.47
C LEU A 261 23.39 11.58 -28.85
N TYR A 262 23.03 12.86 -28.94
CA TYR A 262 22.91 13.51 -30.24
C TYR A 262 24.32 13.70 -30.81
N THR A 263 24.75 12.72 -31.60
CA THR A 263 26.08 12.70 -32.26
C THR A 263 26.02 13.17 -33.71
N GLY A 264 24.81 13.41 -34.26
CA GLY A 264 24.59 13.63 -35.69
C GLY A 264 24.59 12.34 -36.53
N LEU A 265 24.76 11.16 -35.90
CA LEU A 265 24.68 9.86 -36.57
C LEU A 265 23.25 9.31 -36.57
N LYS A 266 22.84 8.65 -37.66
CA LYS A 266 21.57 7.93 -37.76
C LYS A 266 21.60 6.67 -36.88
N PHE A 267 20.54 6.44 -36.09
CA PHE A 267 20.46 5.32 -35.14
C PHE A 267 20.63 3.97 -35.83
N ASP A 268 20.04 3.78 -37.01
CA ASP A 268 20.13 2.52 -37.76
C ASP A 268 21.59 2.15 -38.06
N SER A 269 22.44 3.14 -38.30
CA SER A 269 23.87 2.93 -38.53
C SER A 269 24.63 2.56 -37.25
N ALA A 270 24.12 2.96 -36.08
CA ALA A 270 24.72 2.61 -34.79
C ALA A 270 24.33 1.20 -34.32
N VAL A 271 23.17 0.67 -34.74
CA VAL A 271 22.64 -0.63 -34.26
C VAL A 271 22.67 -1.75 -35.30
N ALA A 272 23.19 -1.51 -36.51
CA ALA A 272 23.17 -2.46 -37.63
C ALA A 272 23.90 -3.80 -37.38
N GLY A 273 24.64 -3.95 -36.28
CA GLY A 273 25.41 -5.15 -35.94
C GLY A 273 24.92 -5.94 -34.73
N GLU A 274 23.82 -5.53 -34.08
CA GLU A 274 23.36 -6.13 -32.81
C GLU A 274 22.14 -7.06 -32.97
N ALA A 275 21.98 -7.68 -34.15
CA ALA A 275 20.90 -8.64 -34.43
C ALA A 275 21.12 -10.01 -33.76
#